data_AF-A0A5N9HUL5-F1
#
_entry.id   AF-A0A5N9HUL5-F1
#
_cell.length_a   1.000
_cell.length_b   1.000
_cell.length_c   1.000
_cell.angle_alpha   90.00
_cell.angle_beta   90.00
_cell.angle_gamma   90.00
#
_symmetry.space_group_name_H-M   'P 1'
#
loop_
_entity.id
_entity.type
_entity.pdbx_description
1 polymer ?
#
loop_
_entity_poly.entity_id
_entity_poly.type
_entity_poly.pdbx_seq_one_letter_code
_entity_poly.pdbx_strand_id
1 'polypeptide(L)'
;MLIIRFLSLVGLSLWILMMPTSSPAADKKSAQVECAATDVRLTYDCIITLRNKKTGQAIKDAEFSVSADMPSMPGAHTVKPVSVMSQGMGIYHAKLVLEMYGEWALTMDFTQPERDRVVTKITITKAGGGCAHNHD
;
A
#
# COMPACT_ATOMS: atom_id res chain seq x y z
N MET A 1 -25.85 61.74 -21.93
CA MET A 1 -25.56 60.90 -20.74
C MET A 1 -26.23 59.54 -20.90
N LEU A 2 -25.60 58.63 -21.63
CA LEU A 2 -25.99 57.22 -21.73
C LEU A 2 -24.75 56.58 -22.37
N ILE A 3 -24.08 55.61 -21.74
CA ILE A 3 -22.95 54.77 -22.25
C ILE A 3 -21.94 54.38 -21.13
N ILE A 4 -22.23 54.42 -19.82
CA ILE A 4 -21.22 53.97 -18.82
C ILE A 4 -21.79 53.13 -17.67
N ARG A 5 -22.73 52.21 -17.92
CA ARG A 5 -23.24 51.34 -16.83
C ARG A 5 -23.36 49.84 -17.12
N PHE A 6 -23.04 49.34 -18.31
CA PHE A 6 -23.18 47.90 -18.61
C PHE A 6 -21.86 47.10 -18.65
N LEU A 7 -20.71 47.76 -18.59
CA LEU A 7 -19.38 47.12 -18.62
C LEU A 7 -18.80 46.95 -17.20
N SER A 8 -19.51 46.29 -16.28
CA SER A 8 -18.95 46.02 -14.95
C SER A 8 -19.33 44.66 -14.38
N LEU A 9 -20.49 44.12 -14.77
CA LEU A 9 -20.96 42.84 -14.22
C LEU A 9 -20.44 41.60 -14.97
N VAL A 10 -19.98 41.72 -16.22
CA VAL A 10 -19.46 40.59 -17.02
C VAL A 10 -17.99 40.27 -16.70
N GLY A 11 -17.25 41.23 -16.16
CA GLY A 11 -15.83 41.05 -15.81
C GLY A 11 -15.59 40.28 -14.50
N LEU A 12 -16.57 40.25 -13.60
CA LEU A 12 -16.41 39.64 -12.27
C LEU A 12 -16.73 38.14 -12.25
N SER A 13 -17.55 37.64 -13.19
CA SER A 13 -17.90 36.21 -13.27
C SER A 13 -16.80 35.34 -13.90
N LEU A 14 -15.86 35.93 -14.65
CA LEU A 14 -14.83 35.18 -15.37
C LEU A 14 -13.63 34.77 -14.49
N TRP A 15 -13.47 35.37 -13.30
CA TRP A 15 -12.36 35.05 -12.38
C TRP A 15 -12.60 33.80 -11.52
N ILE A 16 -13.85 33.30 -11.43
CA ILE A 16 -14.18 32.14 -10.59
C ILE A 16 -13.72 30.81 -11.24
N LEU A 17 -13.44 30.78 -12.54
CA LEU A 17 -13.04 29.55 -13.25
C LEU A 17 -11.54 29.20 -13.16
N MET A 18 -10.72 30.02 -12.49
CA MET A 18 -9.28 29.81 -12.32
C MET A 18 -8.91 29.38 -10.89
N MET A 19 -9.84 28.76 -10.14
CA MET A 19 -9.48 28.07 -8.89
C MET A 19 -8.84 26.72 -9.27
N PRO A 20 -7.52 26.51 -9.06
CA PRO A 20 -6.93 25.20 -9.28
C PRO A 20 -7.57 24.20 -8.31
N THR A 21 -8.29 23.21 -8.84
CA THR A 21 -8.78 22.08 -8.06
C THR A 21 -7.61 21.15 -7.77
N SER A 22 -6.74 21.53 -6.84
CA SER A 22 -5.76 20.59 -6.29
C SER A 22 -6.54 19.55 -5.49
N SER A 23 -6.88 18.44 -6.13
CA SER A 23 -7.27 17.23 -5.42
C SER A 23 -6.04 16.75 -4.66
N PRO A 24 -6.03 16.69 -3.32
CA PRO A 24 -5.07 15.83 -2.62
C PRO A 24 -5.07 14.45 -3.28
N ALA A 25 -3.96 14.12 -3.95
CA ALA A 25 -3.69 12.75 -4.34
C ALA A 25 -3.63 11.93 -3.07
N ALA A 26 -4.42 10.84 -2.99
CA ALA A 26 -4.33 9.90 -1.89
C ALA A 26 -2.86 9.51 -1.68
N ASP A 27 -2.38 9.64 -0.45
CA ASP A 27 -0.98 9.43 -0.14
C ASP A 27 -0.63 7.95 -0.36
N LYS A 28 0.30 7.69 -1.28
CA LYS A 28 0.67 6.31 -1.63
C LYS A 28 1.25 5.60 -0.40
N LYS A 29 0.80 4.38 -0.14
CA LYS A 29 1.34 3.52 0.91
C LYS A 29 2.60 2.80 0.41
N SER A 30 3.57 2.60 1.29
CA SER A 30 4.72 1.73 1.07
C SER A 30 4.78 0.69 2.18
N ALA A 31 4.96 -0.58 1.81
CA ALA A 31 5.06 -1.69 2.75
C ALA A 31 6.40 -2.39 2.60
N GLN A 32 7.19 -2.39 3.67
CA GLN A 32 8.38 -3.21 3.81
C GLN A 32 8.03 -4.47 4.58
N VAL A 33 8.45 -5.63 4.07
CA VAL A 33 8.08 -6.94 4.61
C VAL A 33 9.33 -7.72 4.96
N GLU A 34 9.35 -8.25 6.17
CA GLU A 34 10.38 -9.15 6.69
C GLU A 34 9.69 -10.38 7.26
N CYS A 35 10.12 -11.57 6.86
CA CYS A 35 9.49 -12.83 7.23
C CYS A 35 10.52 -13.75 7.87
N ALA A 36 10.24 -14.21 9.09
CA ALA A 36 11.01 -15.22 9.77
C ALA A 36 10.39 -16.61 9.54
N ALA A 37 11.21 -17.62 9.29
CA ALA A 37 10.73 -19.00 9.24
C ALA A 37 10.26 -19.46 10.63
N THR A 38 9.16 -20.21 10.66
CA THR A 38 8.69 -20.91 11.87
C THR A 38 9.24 -22.33 11.93
N ASP A 39 8.88 -23.08 12.97
CA ASP A 39 9.13 -24.52 13.09
C ASP A 39 8.30 -25.35 12.11
N VAL A 40 7.21 -24.79 11.58
CA VAL A 40 6.38 -25.41 10.54
C VAL A 40 6.93 -25.07 9.16
N ARG A 41 7.17 -26.10 8.34
CA ARG A 41 7.72 -25.97 6.98
C ARG A 41 6.86 -25.01 6.14
N LEU A 42 7.54 -24.08 5.47
CA LEU A 42 6.94 -23.04 4.60
C LEU A 42 5.92 -22.14 5.30
N THR A 43 5.89 -22.14 6.63
CA THR A 43 5.12 -21.19 7.42
C THR A 43 6.05 -20.12 7.96
N TYR A 44 5.64 -18.87 7.79
CA TYR A 44 6.45 -17.70 8.10
C TYR A 44 5.66 -16.72 8.95
N ASP A 45 6.33 -16.14 9.94
CA ASP A 45 5.84 -14.98 10.68
C ASP A 45 6.42 -13.73 10.03
N CYS A 46 5.55 -12.94 9.40
CA CYS A 46 5.92 -11.76 8.64
C CYS A 46 5.55 -10.49 9.40
N ILE A 47 6.51 -9.58 9.48
CA ILE A 47 6.36 -8.21 9.93
C ILE A 47 6.25 -7.30 8.71
N ILE A 48 5.21 -6.48 8.69
CA ILE A 48 4.92 -5.51 7.64
C ILE A 48 5.02 -4.12 8.27
N THR A 49 5.99 -3.34 7.83
CA THR A 49 6.14 -1.94 8.22
C THR A 49 5.49 -1.05 7.17
N LEU A 50 4.41 -0.38 7.57
CA LEU A 50 3.59 0.45 6.69
C LEU A 50 3.91 1.94 6.89
N ARG A 51 4.25 2.61 5.80
CA ARG A 51 4.56 4.04 5.79
C ARG A 51 3.85 4.76 4.66
N ASN A 52 3.63 6.05 4.86
CA ASN A 52 3.31 6.96 3.79
C ASN A 52 4.56 7.15 2.93
N LYS A 53 4.48 6.80 1.65
CA LYS A 53 5.63 6.79 0.74
C LYS A 53 6.24 8.17 0.55
N LYS A 54 5.45 9.23 0.68
CA LYS A 54 5.90 10.62 0.49
C LYS A 54 6.48 11.21 1.77
N THR A 55 5.81 11.00 2.91
CA THR A 55 6.18 11.65 4.17
C THR A 55 7.05 10.77 5.08
N GLY A 56 7.14 9.47 4.81
CA GLY A 56 7.83 8.48 5.65
C GLY A 56 7.13 8.16 6.98
N GLN A 57 6.01 8.85 7.28
CA GLN A 57 5.27 8.65 8.52
C GLN A 57 4.64 7.26 8.56
N ALA A 58 4.66 6.65 9.76
CA ALA A 58 4.02 5.37 9.99
C ALA A 58 2.50 5.48 9.82
N ILE A 59 1.91 4.53 9.09
CA ILE A 59 0.46 4.48 8.90
C ILE A 59 -0.11 3.54 9.96
N LYS A 60 -0.79 4.13 10.93
CA LYS A 60 -1.41 3.43 12.07
C LYS A 60 -2.84 3.01 11.74
N ASP A 61 -3.34 2.08 12.54
CA ASP A 61 -4.75 1.66 12.54
C ASP A 61 -5.31 1.29 11.15
N ALA A 62 -4.43 0.76 10.28
CA ALA A 62 -4.81 0.29 8.97
C ALA A 62 -5.41 -1.11 9.08
N GLU A 63 -6.48 -1.33 8.33
CA GLU A 63 -7.10 -2.64 8.16
C GLU A 63 -6.86 -3.11 6.74
N PHE A 64 -6.31 -4.32 6.60
CA PHE A 64 -6.03 -4.93 5.32
C PHE A 64 -5.87 -6.44 5.43
N SER A 65 -5.97 -7.11 4.29
CA SER A 65 -5.61 -8.53 4.15
C SER A 65 -4.38 -8.69 3.27
N VAL A 66 -3.64 -9.77 3.47
CA VAL A 66 -2.48 -10.14 2.64
C VAL A 66 -2.78 -11.41 1.87
N SER A 67 -2.72 -11.36 0.54
CA SER A 67 -2.64 -12.55 -0.31
C SER A 67 -1.26 -12.65 -0.95
N ALA A 68 -0.91 -13.81 -1.49
CA ALA A 68 0.35 -14.01 -2.19
C ALA A 68 0.14 -14.77 -3.49
N ASP A 69 0.92 -14.46 -4.52
CA ASP A 69 0.95 -15.22 -5.77
C ASP A 69 2.38 -15.32 -6.28
N MET A 70 2.73 -16.47 -6.88
CA MET A 70 4.07 -16.67 -7.44
C MET A 70 4.16 -16.10 -8.86
N PRO A 71 4.92 -15.02 -9.12
CA PRO A 71 4.85 -14.31 -10.41
C PRO A 71 5.31 -15.11 -11.62
N SER A 72 6.16 -16.12 -11.42
CA SER A 72 6.65 -17.01 -12.48
C SER A 72 5.59 -17.99 -12.97
N MET A 73 4.59 -18.31 -12.14
CA MET A 73 3.48 -19.21 -12.46
C MET A 73 2.16 -18.64 -11.91
N PRO A 74 1.65 -17.53 -12.49
CA PRO A 74 0.51 -16.82 -11.94
C PRO A 74 -0.73 -17.70 -11.79
N GLY A 75 -1.34 -17.70 -10.61
CA GLY A 75 -2.56 -18.47 -10.30
C GLY A 75 -2.35 -19.96 -10.04
N ALA A 76 -1.15 -20.51 -10.27
CA ALA A 76 -0.83 -21.90 -9.94
C ALA A 76 -0.45 -22.07 -8.46
N HIS A 77 0.20 -21.04 -7.90
CA HIS A 77 0.63 -20.99 -6.51
C HIS A 77 0.15 -19.70 -5.88
N THR A 78 -1.01 -19.76 -5.23
CA THR A 78 -1.67 -18.59 -4.65
C THR A 78 -2.09 -18.87 -3.22
N VAL A 79 -1.79 -17.93 -2.34
CA VAL A 79 -2.27 -17.91 -0.97
C VAL A 79 -3.51 -17.03 -0.90
N LYS A 80 -4.60 -17.59 -0.39
CA LYS A 80 -5.84 -16.83 -0.14
C LYS A 80 -5.58 -15.68 0.83
N PRO A 81 -6.35 -14.58 0.77
CA PRO A 81 -6.20 -13.47 1.71
C PRO A 81 -6.23 -13.95 3.16
N VAL A 82 -5.18 -13.61 3.93
CA VAL A 82 -5.10 -13.82 5.37
C VAL A 82 -5.28 -12.48 6.10
N SER A 83 -5.84 -12.55 7.31
CA SER A 83 -5.97 -11.39 8.19
C SER A 83 -4.62 -10.93 8.72
N VAL A 84 -4.52 -9.63 8.97
CA VAL A 84 -3.33 -8.99 9.51
C VAL A 84 -3.62 -8.46 10.91
N MET A 85 -2.69 -8.64 11.85
CA MET A 85 -2.79 -8.14 13.21
C MET A 85 -1.94 -6.88 13.40
N SER A 86 -2.54 -5.78 13.83
CA SER A 86 -1.78 -4.58 14.21
C SER A 86 -0.91 -4.85 15.45
N GLN A 87 0.36 -4.46 15.39
CA GLN A 87 1.28 -4.41 16.52
C GLN A 87 1.51 -2.96 17.00
N GLY A 88 0.75 -2.01 16.44
CA GLY A 88 0.90 -0.58 16.72
C GLY A 88 2.03 0.09 15.92
N MET A 89 2.03 1.42 15.95
CA MET A 89 3.08 2.25 15.30
C MET A 89 3.34 1.94 13.81
N GLY A 90 2.32 1.50 13.08
CA GLY A 90 2.43 1.13 11.66
C GLY A 90 3.17 -0.18 11.41
N ILE A 91 3.32 -1.02 12.45
CA ILE A 91 3.86 -2.37 12.36
C ILE A 91 2.69 -3.34 12.42
N TYR A 92 2.70 -4.33 11.54
CA TYR A 92 1.66 -5.32 11.42
C TYR A 92 2.26 -6.71 11.28
N HIS A 93 1.57 -7.71 11.82
CA HIS A 93 1.97 -9.11 11.79
C HIS A 93 1.01 -9.92 10.92
N ALA A 94 1.56 -10.78 10.09
CA ALA A 94 0.81 -11.77 9.30
C ALA A 94 1.54 -13.11 9.34
N LYS A 95 0.79 -14.19 9.53
CA LYS A 95 1.31 -15.55 9.34
C LYS A 95 0.99 -16.03 7.93
N LEU A 96 2.03 -16.33 7.15
CA LEU A 96 1.88 -16.82 5.78
C LEU A 96 2.29 -18.29 5.69
N VAL A 97 1.43 -19.12 5.10
CA VAL A 97 1.76 -20.49 4.71
C VAL A 97 1.94 -20.48 3.20
N LEU A 98 3.19 -20.58 2.76
CA LEU A 98 3.55 -20.58 1.35
C LEU A 98 3.69 -22.01 0.83
N GLU A 99 3.65 -22.18 -0.48
CA GLU A 99 3.72 -23.52 -1.09
C GLU A 99 5.14 -23.89 -1.50
N MET A 100 6.02 -22.89 -1.68
CA MET A 100 7.38 -23.08 -2.14
C MET A 100 8.28 -21.87 -1.83
N TYR A 101 9.61 -22.11 -1.84
CA TYR A 101 10.62 -21.05 -1.78
C TYR A 101 10.70 -20.32 -3.12
N GLY A 102 11.14 -19.06 -3.09
CA GLY A 102 11.34 -18.24 -4.29
C GLY A 102 10.71 -16.86 -4.17
N GLU A 103 10.48 -16.23 -5.32
CA GLU A 103 9.87 -14.92 -5.40
C GLU A 103 8.34 -15.01 -5.29
N TRP A 104 7.77 -14.11 -4.50
CA TRP A 104 6.32 -13.98 -4.29
C TRP A 104 5.90 -12.53 -4.44
N ALA A 105 4.75 -12.29 -5.05
CA ALA A 105 4.07 -11.00 -5.00
C ALA A 105 3.04 -11.02 -3.87
N LEU A 106 3.30 -10.28 -2.80
CA LEU A 106 2.32 -10.05 -1.75
C LEU A 106 1.41 -8.91 -2.14
N THR A 107 0.10 -9.16 -2.11
CA THR A 107 -0.93 -8.15 -2.35
C THR A 107 -1.59 -7.80 -1.03
N MET A 108 -1.55 -6.52 -0.66
CA MET A 108 -2.16 -5.96 0.53
C MET A 108 -3.37 -5.14 0.11
N ASP A 109 -4.56 -5.62 0.44
CA ASP A 109 -5.83 -4.97 0.11
C ASP A 109 -6.36 -4.22 1.34
N PHE A 110 -6.28 -2.89 1.30
CA PHE A 110 -6.64 -2.02 2.41
C PHE A 110 -8.12 -1.64 2.37
N THR A 111 -8.74 -1.66 3.55
CA THR A 111 -10.09 -1.15 3.79
C THR A 111 -10.09 0.13 4.62
N GLN A 112 -9.09 0.32 5.48
CA GLN A 112 -8.89 1.53 6.30
C GLN A 112 -7.42 1.99 6.26
N PRO A 113 -7.15 3.30 6.48
CA PRO A 113 -8.11 4.41 6.61
C PRO A 113 -8.78 4.79 5.27
N GLU A 114 -8.21 4.36 4.16
CA GLU A 114 -8.74 4.53 2.81
C GLU A 114 -8.49 3.24 2.02
N ARG A 115 -9.37 2.96 1.05
CA ARG A 115 -9.20 1.81 0.17
C ARG A 115 -7.97 2.01 -0.72
N ASP A 116 -7.11 1.02 -0.74
CA ASP A 116 -5.88 1.03 -1.53
C ASP A 116 -5.42 -0.42 -1.75
N ARG A 117 -4.55 -0.63 -2.74
CA ARG A 117 -3.89 -1.91 -2.98
C ARG A 117 -2.41 -1.68 -3.15
N VAL A 118 -1.61 -2.32 -2.30
CA VAL A 118 -0.15 -2.35 -2.42
C VAL A 118 0.29 -3.73 -2.83
N VAL A 119 1.15 -3.82 -3.85
CA VAL A 119 1.80 -5.07 -4.24
C VAL A 119 3.29 -4.95 -3.97
N THR A 120 3.83 -5.87 -3.18
CA THR A 120 5.23 -5.91 -2.78
C THR A 120 5.83 -7.26 -3.14
N LYS A 121 6.95 -7.24 -3.88
CA LYS A 121 7.71 -8.46 -4.16
C LYS A 121 8.60 -8.81 -2.97
N ILE A 122 8.58 -10.08 -2.58
CA ILE A 122 9.50 -10.64 -1.58
C ILE A 122 10.19 -11.87 -2.14
N THR A 123 11.35 -12.22 -1.57
CA THR A 123 12.02 -13.49 -1.84
C THR A 123 12.08 -14.28 -0.55
N ILE A 124 11.60 -15.53 -0.60
CA ILE A 124 11.52 -16.44 0.55
C ILE A 124 12.48 -17.61 0.37
N THR A 125 13.19 -17.93 1.45
CA THR A 125 14.12 -19.05 1.57
C THR A 125 13.73 -19.94 2.75
N LYS A 126 14.53 -20.98 3.01
CA LYS A 126 14.37 -21.83 4.20
C LYS A 126 14.50 -21.05 5.52
N ALA A 127 15.32 -20.00 5.56
CA ALA A 127 15.58 -19.22 6.78
C ALA A 127 14.57 -18.09 7.02
N GLY A 128 13.70 -17.80 6.04
CA GLY A 128 12.90 -16.58 5.99
C GLY A 128 13.15 -15.80 4.72
N GLY A 129 12.84 -14.51 4.74
CA GLY A 129 12.99 -13.65 3.57
C GLY A 129 12.32 -12.30 3.75
N GLY A 130 12.10 -11.57 2.67
CA GLY A 130 11.50 -10.25 2.71
C GLY A 130 11.66 -9.47 1.42
N CYS A 131 11.39 -8.17 1.48
CA CYS A 131 11.71 -7.25 0.40
C CYS A 131 13.22 -7.28 0.13
N ALA A 132 13.63 -7.04 -1.12
CA ALA A 132 15.02 -6.72 -1.38
C ALA A 132 15.40 -5.45 -0.62
N HIS A 133 16.51 -5.48 0.12
CA HIS A 133 17.16 -4.24 0.55
C HIS A 133 17.71 -3.57 -0.72
N ASN A 134 17.03 -2.53 -1.21
CA ASN A 134 17.70 -1.60 -2.10
C ASN A 134 18.81 -0.95 -1.27
N HIS A 135 20.05 -1.36 -1.53
CA HIS A 135 21.20 -0.51 -1.24
C HIS A 135 21.13 0.62 -2.25
N ASP A 136 20.54 1.75 -1.83
CA ASP A 136 20.84 3.05 -2.44
C ASP A 136 22.29 3.44 -2.08
#